data_AF-A0A9X8CQI8-F1
#
_entry.id   AF-A0A9X8CQI8-F1
#
_cell.length_a   1.000
_cell.length_b   1.000
_cell.length_c   1.000
_cell.angle_alpha   90.00
_cell.angle_beta   90.00
_cell.angle_gamma   90.00
#
_symmetry.space_group_name_H-M   'P 1'
#
loop_
_entity.id
_entity.type
_entity.pdbx_description
1 polymer ?
#
loop_
_entity_poly.entity_id
_entity_poly.type
_entity_poly.pdbx_seq_one_letter_code
_entity_poly.pdbx_strand_id
1 'polypeptide(L)'
;MDFAHAAVARLLAECILCAGFAGGVGHAVARREVGWQAPAKTLICLSGALTGVCVGAVATSWLEAVELAMLAAALLACSVTDLARRVIPNRVVAGILVIRGAYLCLEAVWGSAHGLGCGDVLEEAWASVAGGALVLLVLLGVQLPWMRARGSLQHCLGGGDAKLLSACGFYLGAVGGMACVALSCVLALACCLGAWAFGCARGEEKSFPRVFPLAPQVFASVVILTAYRAF
;
A
#
# COMPACT_ATOMS: atom_id res chain seq x y z
N MET A 1 25.58 -17.53 -23.50
CA MET A 1 25.29 -16.09 -23.27
C MET A 1 23.81 -15.78 -23.44
N ASP A 2 23.05 -16.58 -24.19
CA ASP A 2 21.64 -16.31 -24.54
C ASP A 2 20.67 -16.37 -23.34
N PHE A 3 20.94 -17.23 -22.35
CA PHE A 3 20.08 -17.36 -21.16
C PHE A 3 20.10 -16.10 -20.27
N ALA A 4 21.26 -15.48 -20.11
CA ALA A 4 21.40 -14.23 -19.35
C ALA A 4 20.72 -13.05 -20.05
N HIS A 5 20.80 -12.98 -21.38
CA HIS A 5 20.15 -11.93 -22.16
C HIS A 5 18.63 -12.09 -22.14
N ALA A 6 18.12 -13.33 -22.22
CA ALA A 6 16.69 -13.62 -22.11
C ALA A 6 16.14 -13.29 -20.72
N ALA A 7 16.87 -13.60 -19.65
CA ALA A 7 16.47 -13.27 -18.28
C ALA A 7 16.45 -11.75 -18.05
N VAL A 8 17.48 -11.03 -18.49
CA VAL A 8 17.54 -9.56 -18.40
C VAL A 8 16.42 -8.92 -19.24
N ALA A 9 16.14 -9.42 -20.43
CA ALA A 9 15.06 -8.91 -21.27
C ALA A 9 13.67 -9.11 -20.63
N ARG A 10 13.43 -10.25 -19.97
CA ARG A 10 12.18 -10.49 -19.23
C ARG A 10 12.02 -9.54 -18.05
N LEU A 11 13.06 -9.40 -17.23
CA LEU A 11 13.06 -8.46 -16.09
C LEU A 11 12.81 -7.02 -16.55
N LEU A 12 13.47 -6.58 -17.63
CA LEU A 12 13.25 -5.25 -18.18
C LEU A 12 11.83 -5.07 -18.69
N ALA A 13 11.26 -6.07 -19.38
CA ALA A 13 9.89 -6.03 -19.86
C ALA A 13 8.89 -5.92 -18.69
N GLU A 14 9.07 -6.72 -17.63
CA GLU A 14 8.23 -6.68 -16.44
C GLU A 14 8.31 -5.32 -15.72
N CYS A 15 9.51 -4.78 -15.54
CA CYS A 15 9.71 -3.44 -14.98
C CYS A 15 9.01 -2.36 -15.82
N ILE A 16 9.13 -2.41 -17.15
CA ILE A 16 8.51 -1.41 -18.05
C ILE A 16 6.99 -1.52 -17.99
N LEU A 17 6.44 -2.73 -18.03
CA LEU A 17 5.00 -2.97 -17.97
C LEU A 17 4.42 -2.51 -16.63
N CYS A 18 5.04 -2.88 -15.52
CA CYS A 18 4.61 -2.47 -14.19
C CYS A 18 4.72 -0.95 -14.00
N ALA A 19 5.82 -0.33 -14.47
CA ALA A 19 6.00 1.11 -14.42
C ALA A 19 4.94 1.86 -15.25
N GLY A 20 4.69 1.39 -16.46
CA GLY A 20 3.66 1.95 -17.35
C GLY A 20 2.27 1.84 -16.75
N PHE A 21 1.94 0.67 -16.17
CA PHE A 21 0.65 0.43 -15.52
C PHE A 21 0.44 1.31 -14.29
N ALA A 22 1.34 1.25 -13.31
CA ALA A 22 1.20 2.01 -12.07
C ALA A 22 1.29 3.52 -12.31
N GLY A 23 2.18 3.97 -13.19
CA GLY A 23 2.28 5.37 -13.62
C GLY A 23 1.02 5.84 -14.37
N GLY A 24 0.46 5.00 -15.25
CA GLY A 24 -0.77 5.27 -15.99
C GLY A 24 -2.01 5.38 -15.09
N VAL A 25 -2.15 4.48 -14.11
CA VAL A 25 -3.21 4.55 -13.09
C VAL A 25 -3.04 5.83 -12.26
N GLY A 26 -1.81 6.13 -11.81
CA GLY A 26 -1.50 7.37 -11.10
C GLY A 26 -1.93 8.60 -11.89
N HIS A 27 -1.62 8.65 -13.20
CA HIS A 27 -2.03 9.73 -14.09
C HIS A 27 -3.56 9.86 -14.20
N ALA A 28 -4.25 8.73 -14.41
CA ALA A 28 -5.70 8.70 -14.57
C ALA A 28 -6.44 9.16 -13.31
N VAL A 29 -5.97 8.73 -12.13
CA VAL A 29 -6.56 9.13 -10.84
C VAL A 29 -6.23 10.58 -10.53
N ALA A 30 -4.98 11.01 -10.73
CA ALA A 30 -4.57 12.42 -10.55
C ALA A 30 -5.40 13.37 -11.42
N ARG A 31 -5.69 12.97 -12.66
CA ARG A 31 -6.55 13.75 -13.57
C ARG A 31 -7.98 13.89 -13.05
N ARG A 32 -8.53 12.85 -12.40
CA ARG A 32 -9.90 12.87 -11.84
C ARG A 32 -10.00 13.68 -10.55
N GLU A 33 -9.00 13.58 -9.66
CA GLU A 33 -9.11 14.09 -8.30
C GLU A 33 -8.42 15.43 -8.06
N VAL A 34 -7.25 15.69 -8.69
CA VAL A 34 -6.41 16.88 -8.42
C VAL A 34 -6.57 17.97 -9.49
N GLY A 35 -7.38 17.72 -10.52
CA GLY A 35 -7.61 18.68 -11.61
C GLY A 35 -6.38 18.86 -12.51
N TRP A 36 -6.09 20.07 -12.96
CA TRP A 36 -5.04 20.36 -13.98
C TRP A 36 -3.70 20.86 -13.44
N GLN A 37 -3.43 20.74 -12.13
CA GLN A 37 -2.13 21.13 -11.58
C GLN A 37 -1.01 20.21 -12.08
N ALA A 38 -0.22 20.71 -13.04
CA ALA A 38 0.86 19.99 -13.70
C ALA A 38 1.89 19.34 -12.74
N PRO A 39 2.41 20.01 -11.69
CA PRO A 39 3.48 19.42 -10.88
C PRO A 39 3.02 18.21 -10.06
N ALA A 40 1.80 18.25 -9.50
CA ALA A 40 1.25 17.14 -8.72
C ALA A 40 1.07 15.88 -9.58
N LYS A 41 0.60 16.04 -10.83
CA LYS A 41 0.46 14.92 -11.77
C LYS A 41 1.78 14.25 -12.06
N THR A 42 2.81 15.04 -12.39
CA THR A 42 4.13 14.50 -12.72
C THR A 42 4.71 13.73 -11.54
N LEU A 43 4.55 14.25 -10.32
CA LEU A 43 5.02 13.59 -9.11
C LEU A 43 4.31 12.25 -8.85
N ILE A 44 2.98 12.20 -9.02
CA ILE A 44 2.18 10.97 -8.89
C ILE A 44 2.53 9.95 -9.99
N CYS A 45 2.74 10.41 -11.22
CA CYS A 45 3.14 9.53 -12.32
C CYS A 45 4.53 8.96 -12.10
N LEU A 46 5.48 9.79 -11.64
CA LEU A 46 6.83 9.36 -11.31
C LEU A 46 6.83 8.38 -10.13
N SER A 47 6.06 8.64 -9.07
CA SER A 47 5.95 7.69 -7.95
C SER A 47 5.36 6.37 -8.41
N GLY A 48 4.31 6.39 -9.23
CA GLY A 48 3.72 5.18 -9.81
C GLY A 48 4.73 4.42 -10.69
N ALA A 49 5.45 5.11 -11.56
CA ALA A 49 6.45 4.50 -12.42
C ALA A 49 7.60 3.86 -11.61
N LEU A 50 8.15 4.59 -10.64
CA LEU A 50 9.21 4.08 -9.77
C LEU A 50 8.74 2.85 -8.98
N THR A 51 7.54 2.88 -8.41
CA THR A 51 6.98 1.73 -7.72
C THR A 51 6.78 0.55 -8.66
N GLY A 52 6.31 0.78 -9.89
CA GLY A 52 6.19 -0.29 -10.88
C GLY A 52 7.53 -0.92 -11.25
N VAL A 53 8.62 -0.13 -11.36
CA VAL A 53 9.97 -0.67 -11.52
C VAL A 53 10.38 -1.51 -10.30
N CYS A 54 10.13 -1.03 -9.07
CA CYS A 54 10.44 -1.79 -7.86
C CYS A 54 9.68 -3.12 -7.81
N VAL A 55 8.40 -3.12 -8.16
CA VAL A 55 7.58 -4.34 -8.22
C VAL A 55 8.12 -5.32 -9.26
N GLY A 56 8.38 -4.86 -10.48
CA GLY A 56 8.94 -5.71 -11.53
C GLY A 56 10.31 -6.28 -11.19
N ALA A 57 11.13 -5.52 -10.45
CA ALA A 57 12.45 -5.97 -10.02
C ALA A 57 12.41 -7.02 -8.90
N VAL A 58 11.35 -7.02 -8.08
CA VAL A 58 11.24 -7.88 -6.89
C VAL A 58 10.36 -9.10 -7.14
N ALA A 59 9.43 -9.06 -8.08
CA ALA A 59 8.56 -10.19 -8.35
C ALA A 59 9.35 -11.44 -8.76
N THR A 60 8.98 -12.60 -8.20
CA THR A 60 9.55 -13.91 -8.58
C THR A 60 8.81 -14.55 -9.74
N SER A 61 7.54 -14.20 -9.90
CA SER A 61 6.65 -14.74 -10.92
C SER A 61 5.81 -13.64 -11.56
N TRP A 62 5.32 -13.90 -12.77
CA TRP A 62 4.44 -12.96 -13.47
C TRP A 62 3.13 -12.70 -12.71
N LEU A 63 2.63 -13.70 -11.98
CA LEU A 63 1.42 -13.58 -11.16
C LEU A 63 1.64 -12.64 -9.98
N GLU A 64 2.74 -12.83 -9.27
CA GLU A 64 3.14 -11.95 -8.17
C GLU A 64 3.38 -10.52 -8.69
N ALA A 65 4.00 -10.36 -9.87
CA ALA A 65 4.21 -9.06 -10.49
C ALA A 65 2.89 -8.34 -10.75
N VAL A 66 1.89 -9.05 -11.30
CA VAL A 66 0.55 -8.50 -11.56
C VAL A 66 -0.17 -8.16 -10.26
N GLU A 67 -0.12 -9.04 -9.26
CA GLU A 67 -0.74 -8.82 -7.96
C GLU A 67 -0.17 -7.56 -7.27
N LEU A 68 1.17 -7.48 -7.18
CA LEU A 68 1.87 -6.35 -6.58
C LEU A 68 1.65 -5.05 -7.36
N ALA A 69 1.61 -5.10 -8.70
CA ALA A 69 1.35 -3.92 -9.52
C ALA A 69 -0.08 -3.40 -9.31
N MET A 70 -1.06 -4.31 -9.19
CA MET A 70 -2.45 -3.98 -8.89
C MET A 70 -2.62 -3.43 -7.47
N LEU A 71 -1.93 -3.99 -6.48
CA LEU A 71 -1.88 -3.47 -5.12
C LEU A 71 -1.28 -2.05 -5.09
N ALA A 72 -0.12 -1.86 -5.72
CA ALA A 72 0.55 -0.57 -5.80
C ALA A 72 -0.35 0.49 -6.47
N ALA A 73 -1.01 0.12 -7.56
CA ALA A 73 -1.95 1.00 -8.26
C ALA A 73 -3.17 1.35 -7.39
N ALA A 74 -3.72 0.40 -6.63
CA ALA A 74 -4.82 0.63 -5.70
C ALA A 74 -4.40 1.56 -4.55
N LEU A 75 -3.23 1.34 -3.95
CA LEU A 75 -2.70 2.19 -2.88
C LEU A 75 -2.33 3.59 -3.35
N LEU A 76 -1.80 3.72 -4.57
CA LEU A 76 -1.57 5.01 -5.21
C LEU A 76 -2.90 5.74 -5.45
N ALA A 77 -3.93 5.04 -5.91
CA ALA A 77 -5.26 5.62 -6.06
C ALA A 77 -5.82 6.11 -4.71
N CYS A 78 -5.71 5.30 -3.65
CA CYS A 78 -6.08 5.68 -2.28
C CYS A 78 -5.32 6.92 -1.82
N SER A 79 -4.02 7.00 -2.09
CA SER A 79 -3.15 8.12 -1.72
C SER A 79 -3.61 9.41 -2.37
N VAL A 80 -3.92 9.37 -3.67
CA VAL A 80 -4.40 10.55 -4.41
C VAL A 80 -5.79 10.98 -3.92
N THR A 81 -6.72 10.04 -3.72
CA THR A 81 -8.06 10.36 -3.21
C THR A 81 -8.02 10.89 -1.77
N ASP A 82 -7.13 10.37 -0.93
CA ASP A 82 -6.95 10.82 0.45
C ASP A 82 -6.34 12.23 0.50
N LEU A 83 -5.35 12.52 -0.35
CA LEU A 83 -4.80 13.86 -0.50
C LEU A 83 -5.83 14.87 -1.00
N ALA A 84 -6.71 14.48 -1.93
CA ALA A 84 -7.70 15.37 -2.52
C ALA A 84 -8.94 15.58 -1.65
N ARG A 85 -9.44 14.52 -1.00
CA ARG A 85 -10.75 14.52 -0.32
C ARG A 85 -10.69 14.12 1.15
N ARG A 86 -9.54 13.67 1.67
CA ARG A 86 -9.39 13.06 3.01
C ARG A 86 -10.35 11.90 3.27
N VAL A 87 -10.59 11.11 2.23
CA VAL A 87 -11.48 9.94 2.28
C VAL A 87 -10.80 8.79 1.59
N ILE A 88 -10.73 7.65 2.29
CA ILE A 88 -10.29 6.38 1.70
C ILE A 88 -11.49 5.70 1.03
N PRO A 89 -11.44 5.43 -0.29
CA PRO A 89 -12.55 4.88 -1.03
C PRO A 89 -12.76 3.38 -0.73
N ASN A 90 -13.90 3.04 -0.14
CA ASN A 90 -14.26 1.65 0.20
C ASN A 90 -14.13 0.68 -0.98
N ARG A 91 -14.42 1.13 -2.22
CA ARG A 91 -14.33 0.32 -3.43
C ARG A 91 -12.89 -0.12 -3.74
N VAL A 92 -11.91 0.73 -3.46
CA VAL A 92 -10.49 0.41 -3.70
C VAL A 92 -9.98 -0.56 -2.64
N VAL A 93 -10.37 -0.35 -1.37
CA VAL A 93 -10.07 -1.30 -0.28
C VAL A 93 -10.66 -2.68 -0.56
N ALA A 94 -11.91 -2.76 -1.01
CA ALA A 94 -12.52 -4.01 -1.44
C ALA A 94 -11.76 -4.63 -2.63
N GLY A 95 -11.30 -3.81 -3.56
CA GLY A 95 -10.44 -4.24 -4.67
C GLY A 95 -9.18 -4.94 -4.21
N ILE A 96 -8.47 -4.42 -3.20
CA ILE A 96 -7.27 -5.06 -2.63
C ILE A 96 -7.58 -6.47 -2.12
N LEU A 97 -8.68 -6.64 -1.38
CA LEU A 97 -9.11 -7.95 -0.88
C LEU A 97 -9.43 -8.92 -2.02
N VAL A 98 -10.12 -8.43 -3.05
CA VAL A 98 -10.48 -9.23 -4.23
C VAL A 98 -9.24 -9.64 -5.03
N ILE A 99 -8.26 -8.75 -5.19
CA ILE A 99 -6.99 -9.04 -5.87
C ILE A 99 -6.26 -10.17 -5.15
N ARG A 100 -6.08 -10.06 -3.83
CA ARG A 100 -5.40 -11.09 -3.02
C ARG A 100 -6.19 -12.41 -3.01
N GLY A 101 -7.51 -12.35 -2.90
CA GLY A 101 -8.35 -13.55 -3.00
C GLY A 101 -8.25 -14.24 -4.37
N ALA A 102 -8.24 -13.48 -5.46
CA ALA A 102 -8.08 -14.01 -6.81
C ALA A 102 -6.69 -14.64 -7.00
N TYR A 103 -5.63 -14.03 -6.48
CA TYR A 103 -4.29 -14.60 -6.47
C TYR A 103 -4.26 -15.96 -5.76
N LEU A 104 -4.80 -16.05 -4.54
CA LEU A 104 -4.86 -17.31 -3.78
C LEU A 104 -5.69 -18.39 -4.49
N CYS A 105 -6.82 -18.01 -5.11
CA CYS A 105 -7.62 -18.96 -5.90
C CYS A 105 -6.87 -19.48 -7.12
N LEU A 106 -6.14 -18.60 -7.80
CA LEU A 106 -5.34 -18.96 -8.96
C LEU A 106 -4.16 -19.87 -8.57
N GLU A 107 -3.50 -19.59 -7.45
CA GLU A 107 -2.44 -20.41 -6.89
C GLU A 107 -2.95 -21.80 -6.47
N ALA A 108 -4.16 -21.89 -5.88
CA ALA A 108 -4.81 -23.18 -5.61
C ALA A 108 -5.03 -24.00 -6.88
N VAL A 109 -5.50 -23.38 -7.96
CA VAL A 109 -5.78 -24.07 -9.23
C VAL A 109 -4.49 -24.52 -9.90
N TRP A 110 -3.46 -23.67 -9.96
CA TRP A 110 -2.17 -24.01 -10.55
C TRP A 110 -1.35 -24.99 -9.71
N GLY A 111 -1.39 -24.85 -8.39
CA GLY A 111 -0.74 -25.75 -7.43
C GLY A 111 -1.36 -27.15 -7.47
N SER A 112 -2.69 -27.25 -7.58
CA SER A 112 -3.38 -28.53 -7.77
C SER A 112 -2.95 -29.25 -9.04
N ALA A 113 -2.58 -28.52 -10.10
CA ALA A 113 -2.04 -29.11 -11.33
C ALA A 113 -0.58 -29.61 -11.20
N HIS A 114 0.17 -29.15 -10.19
CA HIS A 114 1.58 -29.51 -9.95
C HIS A 114 1.79 -30.40 -8.71
N GLY A 115 0.70 -30.86 -8.08
CA GLY A 115 0.76 -31.74 -6.91
C GLY A 115 1.07 -31.05 -5.59
N LEU A 116 1.01 -29.71 -5.53
CA LEU A 116 1.00 -28.96 -4.26
C LEU A 116 -0.29 -29.30 -3.50
N GLY A 117 -0.15 -29.55 -2.20
CA GLY A 117 -1.28 -29.92 -1.35
C GLY A 117 -2.23 -28.75 -1.16
N CYS A 118 -3.53 -29.01 -1.11
CA CYS A 118 -4.55 -28.02 -0.74
C CYS A 118 -4.28 -27.36 0.64
N GLY A 119 -3.44 -27.98 1.47
CA GLY A 119 -3.04 -27.46 2.79
C GLY A 119 -2.23 -26.16 2.72
N ASP A 120 -1.29 -26.04 1.77
CA ASP A 120 -0.36 -24.90 1.71
C ASP A 120 -1.12 -23.60 1.38
N VAL A 121 -2.04 -23.67 0.40
CA VAL A 121 -2.86 -22.50 0.02
C VAL A 121 -3.89 -22.15 1.10
N LEU A 122 -4.40 -23.14 1.82
CA LEU A 122 -5.31 -22.88 2.94
C LEU A 122 -4.55 -22.20 4.10
N GLU A 123 -3.31 -22.59 4.35
CA GLU A 123 -2.46 -21.96 5.36
C GLU A 123 -2.14 -20.50 4.98
N GLU A 124 -1.82 -20.24 3.72
CA GLU A 124 -1.57 -18.87 3.23
C GLU A 124 -2.83 -17.99 3.25
N ALA A 125 -3.99 -18.55 2.88
CA ALA A 125 -5.26 -17.88 2.99
C ALA A 125 -5.60 -17.57 4.46
N TRP A 126 -5.34 -18.51 5.37
CA TRP A 126 -5.52 -18.31 6.80
C TRP A 126 -4.58 -17.24 7.35
N ALA A 127 -3.30 -17.25 6.95
CA ALA A 127 -2.33 -16.23 7.33
C ALA A 127 -2.74 -14.83 6.86
N SER A 128 -3.31 -14.73 5.65
CA SER A 128 -3.87 -13.49 5.09
C SER A 128 -5.05 -13.00 5.95
N VAL A 129 -6.05 -13.85 6.21
CA VAL A 129 -7.20 -13.50 7.06
C VAL A 129 -6.75 -13.09 8.47
N ALA A 130 -5.86 -13.87 9.07
CA ALA A 130 -5.32 -13.62 10.40
C ALA A 130 -4.54 -12.30 10.44
N GLY A 131 -3.78 -11.97 9.40
CA GLY A 131 -3.05 -10.71 9.32
C GLY A 131 -3.97 -9.49 9.28
N GLY A 132 -4.99 -9.53 8.41
CA GLY A 132 -5.97 -8.45 8.32
C GLY A 132 -6.78 -8.27 9.61
N ALA A 133 -7.19 -9.38 10.23
CA ALA A 133 -7.90 -9.40 11.49
C ALA A 133 -7.03 -8.90 12.65
N LEU A 134 -5.77 -9.33 12.74
CA LEU A 134 -4.82 -8.88 13.76
C LEU A 134 -4.62 -7.37 13.69
N VAL A 135 -4.33 -6.83 12.51
CA VAL A 135 -4.14 -5.38 12.33
C VAL A 135 -5.40 -4.63 12.77
N LEU A 136 -6.59 -5.10 12.36
CA LEU A 136 -7.85 -4.47 12.77
C LEU A 136 -8.05 -4.53 14.29
N LEU A 137 -7.81 -5.69 14.91
CA LEU A 137 -7.95 -5.89 16.36
C LEU A 137 -6.98 -5.00 17.14
N VAL A 138 -5.73 -4.88 16.70
CA VAL A 138 -4.75 -4.00 17.34
C VAL A 138 -5.18 -2.54 17.21
N LEU A 139 -5.59 -2.09 16.03
CA LEU A 139 -6.03 -0.70 15.84
C LEU A 139 -7.28 -0.39 16.68
N LEU A 140 -8.28 -1.27 16.69
CA LEU A 140 -9.46 -1.14 17.56
C LEU A 140 -9.06 -1.18 19.04
N GLY A 141 -8.16 -2.09 19.42
CA GLY A 141 -7.66 -2.27 20.77
C GLY A 141 -6.89 -1.06 21.30
N VAL A 142 -6.25 -0.27 20.43
CA VAL A 142 -5.62 1.01 20.79
C VAL A 142 -6.65 2.15 20.80
N GLN A 143 -7.59 2.16 19.85
CA GLN A 143 -8.61 3.21 19.75
C GLN A 143 -9.61 3.19 20.90
N LEU A 144 -10.11 2.02 21.31
CA LEU A 144 -11.09 1.84 22.38
C LEU A 144 -10.68 2.45 23.73
N PRO A 145 -9.50 2.14 24.29
CA PRO A 145 -9.03 2.75 25.53
C PRO A 145 -8.73 4.24 25.35
N TRP A 146 -8.23 4.66 24.19
CA TRP A 146 -7.99 6.08 23.92
C TRP A 146 -9.28 6.89 23.88
N MET A 147 -10.34 6.33 23.26
CA MET A 147 -11.68 6.88 23.30
C MET A 147 -12.20 6.99 24.74
N ARG A 148 -12.05 5.94 25.55
CA ARG A 148 -12.49 5.96 26.95
C ARG A 148 -11.73 7.00 27.78
N ALA A 149 -10.45 7.19 27.53
CA ALA A 149 -9.62 8.14 28.26
C ALA A 149 -9.89 9.61 27.87
N ARG A 150 -10.17 9.89 26.59
CA ARG A 150 -10.31 11.27 26.07
C ARG A 150 -11.73 11.68 25.68
N GLY A 151 -12.69 10.77 25.73
CA GLY A 151 -14.11 11.04 25.44
C GLY A 151 -14.45 11.45 24.00
N SER A 152 -13.50 11.42 23.06
CA SER A 152 -13.73 11.84 21.67
C SER A 152 -12.90 11.03 20.67
N LEU A 153 -13.57 10.63 19.58
CA LEU A 153 -12.99 9.97 18.41
C LEU A 153 -12.27 10.92 17.45
N GLN A 154 -12.43 12.23 17.61
CA GLN A 154 -11.94 13.23 16.64
C GLN A 154 -10.41 13.27 16.51
N HIS A 155 -9.68 12.66 17.46
CA HIS A 155 -8.22 12.62 17.49
C HIS A 155 -7.66 11.21 17.27
N CYS A 156 -8.52 10.24 16.96
CA CYS A 156 -8.13 8.87 16.68
C CYS A 156 -7.91 8.67 15.18
N LEU A 157 -7.17 7.61 14.84
CA LEU A 157 -6.99 7.14 13.47
C LEU A 157 -8.35 6.94 12.79
N GLY A 158 -8.50 7.44 11.56
CA GLY A 158 -9.79 7.44 10.86
C GLY A 158 -10.27 6.02 10.56
N GLY A 159 -11.59 5.84 10.51
CA GLY A 159 -12.17 4.54 10.13
C GLY A 159 -11.79 4.11 8.70
N GLY A 160 -11.47 5.05 7.82
CA GLY A 160 -10.91 4.77 6.49
C GLY A 160 -9.50 4.18 6.58
N ASP A 161 -8.64 4.79 7.40
CA ASP A 161 -7.24 4.39 7.58
C ASP A 161 -7.15 2.99 8.19
N ALA A 162 -8.00 2.71 9.18
CA ALA A 162 -8.07 1.39 9.80
C ALA A 162 -8.44 0.29 8.79
N LYS A 163 -9.37 0.56 7.87
CA LYS A 163 -9.76 -0.38 6.82
C LYS A 163 -8.64 -0.59 5.81
N LEU A 164 -7.94 0.48 5.41
CA LEU A 164 -6.81 0.39 4.49
C LEU A 164 -5.66 -0.41 5.10
N LEU A 165 -5.28 -0.10 6.34
CA LEU A 165 -4.24 -0.83 7.08
C LEU A 165 -4.61 -2.30 7.31
N SER A 166 -5.87 -2.59 7.64
CA SER A 166 -6.35 -3.97 7.74
C SER A 166 -6.29 -4.70 6.40
N ALA A 167 -6.62 -4.06 5.28
CA ALA A 167 -6.45 -4.65 3.95
C ALA A 167 -4.97 -4.86 3.58
N CYS A 168 -4.06 -3.97 4.01
CA CYS A 168 -2.62 -4.20 3.89
C CYS A 168 -2.14 -5.36 4.76
N GLY A 169 -2.69 -5.54 5.97
CA GLY A 169 -2.43 -6.70 6.81
C GLY A 169 -3.00 -8.00 6.24
N PHE A 170 -4.12 -7.92 5.51
CA PHE A 170 -4.65 -9.05 4.76
C PHE A 170 -3.70 -9.49 3.64
N TYR A 171 -3.07 -8.52 2.98
CA TYR A 171 -2.12 -8.78 1.91
C TYR A 171 -0.75 -9.28 2.42
N LEU A 172 -0.18 -8.60 3.41
CA LEU A 172 1.19 -8.82 3.89
C LEU A 172 1.28 -9.88 5.02
N GLY A 173 0.16 -10.44 5.44
CA GLY A 173 0.07 -11.29 6.62
C GLY A 173 0.26 -10.53 7.93
N ALA A 174 0.34 -11.26 9.05
CA ALA A 174 0.38 -10.68 10.39
C ALA A 174 1.63 -9.82 10.65
N VAL A 175 2.81 -10.38 10.38
CA VAL A 175 4.09 -9.69 10.62
C VAL A 175 4.22 -8.47 9.70
N GLY A 176 3.97 -8.66 8.40
CA GLY A 176 4.05 -7.58 7.43
C GLY A 176 3.00 -6.51 7.63
N GLY A 177 1.78 -6.89 8.01
CA GLY A 177 0.72 -5.96 8.38
C GLY A 177 1.09 -5.08 9.57
N MET A 178 1.65 -5.66 10.63
CA MET A 178 2.11 -4.90 11.79
C MET A 178 3.32 -4.02 11.47
N ALA A 179 4.25 -4.50 10.66
CA ALA A 179 5.37 -3.70 10.16
C ALA A 179 4.87 -2.53 9.30
N CYS A 180 3.83 -2.75 8.48
CA CYS A 180 3.21 -1.71 7.66
C CYS A 180 2.58 -0.62 8.51
N VAL A 181 1.84 -1.00 9.57
CA VAL A 181 1.27 -0.05 10.54
C VAL A 181 2.39 0.76 11.21
N ALA A 182 3.42 0.10 11.73
CA ALA A 182 4.52 0.75 12.43
C ALA A 182 5.27 1.73 11.51
N LEU A 183 5.63 1.28 10.30
CA LEU A 183 6.35 2.10 9.33
C LEU A 183 5.51 3.29 8.85
N SER A 184 4.20 3.10 8.64
CA SER A 184 3.29 4.18 8.24
C SER A 184 3.22 5.25 9.31
N CYS A 185 3.16 4.87 10.57
CA CYS A 185 3.17 5.79 11.71
C CYS A 185 4.50 6.55 11.81
N VAL A 186 5.64 5.87 11.66
CA VAL A 186 6.97 6.51 11.69
C VAL A 186 7.13 7.50 10.54
N LEU A 187 6.74 7.12 9.32
CA LEU A 187 6.77 8.00 8.15
C LEU A 187 5.85 9.21 8.34
N ALA A 188 4.64 9.01 8.86
CA ALA A 188 3.74 10.11 9.16
C ALA A 188 4.33 11.10 10.17
N LEU A 189 4.92 10.59 11.26
CA LEU A 189 5.60 11.44 12.25
C LEU A 189 6.80 12.18 11.65
N ALA A 190 7.63 11.51 10.85
CA ALA A 190 8.77 12.13 10.18
C ALA A 190 8.33 13.26 9.23
N CYS A 191 7.25 13.05 8.46
CA CYS A 191 6.68 14.08 7.61
C CYS A 191 6.13 15.27 8.41
N CYS A 192 5.40 15.01 9.50
CA CYS A 192 4.88 16.07 10.37
C CYS A 192 5.99 16.88 11.03
N LEU A 193 7.03 16.23 11.53
CA LEU A 193 8.22 16.87 12.11
C LEU A 193 8.98 17.68 11.07
N GLY A 194 9.18 17.14 9.87
CA GLY A 194 9.84 17.85 8.77
C GLY A 194 9.07 19.10 8.34
N ALA A 195 7.75 18.99 8.18
CA ALA A 195 6.89 20.13 7.84
C ALA A 195 6.90 21.20 8.93
N TRP A 196 6.86 20.80 10.20
CA TRP A 196 6.95 21.71 11.34
C TRP A 196 8.31 22.39 11.42
N ALA A 197 9.41 21.64 11.36
CA ALA A 197 10.77 22.18 11.39
C ALA A 197 11.03 23.15 10.23
N PHE A 198 10.53 22.85 9.04
CA PHE A 198 10.62 23.73 7.87
C PHE A 198 9.82 25.03 8.05
N GLY A 199 8.63 24.96 8.65
CA GLY A 199 7.84 26.13 9.00
C GLY A 199 8.54 27.01 10.05
N CYS A 200 9.08 26.39 11.11
CA CYS A 200 9.86 27.09 12.13
C CYS A 200 11.11 27.76 11.54
N ALA A 201 11.84 27.08 10.65
CA ALA A 201 13.01 27.64 9.96
C ALA A 201 12.66 28.86 9.08
N ARG A 202 11.41 28.96 8.61
CA ARG A 202 10.88 30.11 7.86
C ARG A 202 10.28 31.20 8.75
N GLY A 203 10.35 31.05 10.08
CA GLY A 203 9.74 31.98 11.03
C GLY A 203 8.21 31.95 11.05
N GLU A 204 7.59 30.90 10.48
CA GLU A 204 6.14 30.74 10.54
C GLU A 204 5.75 30.15 11.90
N GLU A 205 4.89 30.83 12.65
CA GLU A 205 4.33 30.33 13.90
C GLU A 205 3.24 29.28 13.61
N LYS A 206 3.67 28.11 13.13
CA LYS A 206 2.78 26.99 12.78
C LYS A 206 2.71 26.00 13.92
N SER A 207 1.51 25.79 14.44
CA SER A 207 1.22 24.69 15.36
C SER A 207 1.51 23.34 14.70
N PHE A 208 1.98 22.37 15.47
CA PHE A 208 2.22 21.01 14.97
C PHE A 208 0.97 20.45 14.25
N PRO A 209 1.11 19.89 13.02
CA PRO A 209 -0.02 19.42 12.25
C PRO A 209 -0.76 18.30 12.99
N ARG A 210 -2.05 18.49 13.23
CA ARG A 210 -2.90 17.54 13.98
C ARG A 210 -3.61 16.51 13.09
N VAL A 211 -3.71 16.76 11.79
CA VAL A 211 -4.43 15.88 10.86
C VAL A 211 -3.62 15.71 9.59
N PHE A 212 -3.21 14.48 9.31
CA PHE A 212 -2.32 14.13 8.22
C PHE A 212 -2.94 13.00 7.38
N PRO A 213 -2.96 13.10 6.04
CA PRO A 213 -3.43 12.02 5.17
C PRO A 213 -2.48 10.84 5.32
N LEU A 214 -3.00 9.66 5.68
CA LEU A 214 -2.21 8.47 6.02
C LEU A 214 -1.99 7.54 4.81
N ALA A 215 -2.85 7.60 3.80
CA ALA A 215 -2.77 6.69 2.65
C ALA A 215 -1.42 6.77 1.90
N PRO A 216 -0.80 7.96 1.68
CA PRO A 216 0.53 8.06 1.06
C PRO A 216 1.65 7.34 1.84
N GLN A 217 1.54 7.29 3.16
CA GLN A 217 2.53 6.68 4.06
C GLN A 217 2.30 5.18 4.15
N VAL A 218 1.04 4.73 4.08
CA VAL A 218 0.72 3.32 3.88
C VAL A 218 1.27 2.83 2.54
N PHE A 219 1.05 3.59 1.46
CA PHE A 219 1.63 3.28 0.15
C PHE A 219 3.15 3.18 0.20
N ALA A 220 3.84 4.20 0.72
CA ALA A 220 5.29 4.19 0.87
C ALA A 220 5.77 3.01 1.73
N SER A 221 5.06 2.70 2.81
CA SER A 221 5.39 1.57 3.69
C SER A 221 5.32 0.24 2.96
N VAL A 222 4.24 0.01 2.20
CA VAL A 222 4.09 -1.21 1.39
C VAL A 222 5.21 -1.31 0.36
N VAL A 223 5.56 -0.22 -0.34
CA VAL A 223 6.65 -0.23 -1.32
C VAL A 223 7.99 -0.59 -0.68
N ILE A 224 8.31 0.00 0.48
CA ILE A 224 9.54 -0.32 1.23
C ILE A 224 9.52 -1.80 1.64
N LEU A 225 8.41 -2.24 2.22
CA LEU A 225 8.20 -3.60 2.70
C LEU A 225 8.32 -4.64 1.59
N THR A 226 7.74 -4.37 0.42
CA THR A 226 7.93 -5.18 -0.80
C THR A 226 9.39 -5.20 -1.22
N ALA A 227 10.07 -4.04 -1.26
CA ALA A 227 11.47 -3.96 -1.65
C ALA A 227 12.42 -4.78 -0.75
N TYR A 228 12.10 -4.90 0.54
CA TYR A 228 12.90 -5.68 1.50
C TYR A 228 12.46 -7.14 1.64
N ARG A 229 11.44 -7.61 0.90
CA ARG A 229 10.84 -8.95 1.02
C ARG A 229 10.69 -9.40 2.49
N ALA A 230 10.09 -8.56 3.32
CA ALA A 230 9.97 -8.84 4.75
C ALA A 230 8.79 -9.78 5.11
N PHE A 231 8.36 -10.68 4.21
CA PHE A 231 7.24 -11.61 4.40
C PHE A 231 7.64 -13.01 3.96
#